data_AF-A0AA51ZWM8-F1
#
_entry.id   AF-A0AA51ZWM8-F1
#
_cell.length_a   1.000
_cell.length_b   1.000
_cell.length_c   1.000
_cell.angle_alpha   90.00
_cell.angle_beta   90.00
_cell.angle_gamma   90.00
#
_symmetry.space_group_name_H-M   'P 1'
#
loop_
_entity.id
_entity.type
_entity.pdbx_description
1 polymer ?
#
loop_
_entity_poly.entity_id
_entity_poly.type
_entity_poly.pdbx_seq_one_letter_code
_entity_poly.pdbx_strand_id
1 'polypeptide(L)'
;MDNIKLKTSLNRFFEKVRLESFDEYDVKMLLIDIREFIREQTFLREVADSIAHPERNQGICHKAIDSRYARMKMARLGARELAEKKEFDNNADKPESYFSDKILDYINPRKINKTDFDLFVRNSLEDIDESLFIKYYKLKRKEIQNLINNSYQKKNGVYELKASITGRKFQLLEDILKFLRGTITPKGVVTSDALRNDLKNALNRINKLSGFNLSIKEIEKSMECIIVCILALLHDCKFLMYDGTESKAFLSIHGEVVDETTVPITFGDYNLVLMINADNFKFPIITTDINQSAFIDNLVEPDTLHLQPIPWIQTRRDKTNLKLIELSA
;
A
#
# COMPACT_ATOMS: atom_id res chain seq x y z
N MET A 1 -25.56 -14.53 -8.35
CA MET A 1 -24.87 -15.85 -8.35
C MET A 1 -25.77 -16.84 -7.63
N ASP A 2 -26.06 -18.02 -8.19
CA ASP A 2 -26.81 -19.06 -7.47
C ASP A 2 -26.08 -19.37 -6.16
N ASN A 3 -26.74 -19.10 -5.02
CA ASN A 3 -26.16 -19.22 -3.69
C ASN A 3 -25.55 -20.62 -3.46
N ILE A 4 -26.05 -21.64 -4.15
CA ILE A 4 -25.55 -23.02 -4.14
C ILE A 4 -24.12 -23.14 -4.68
N LYS A 5 -23.73 -22.45 -5.76
CA LYS A 5 -22.37 -22.56 -6.33
C LYS A 5 -21.34 -21.94 -5.40
N LEU A 6 -21.63 -20.73 -4.92
CA LEU A 6 -20.81 -20.04 -3.93
C LEU A 6 -20.68 -20.88 -2.65
N LYS A 7 -21.79 -21.44 -2.16
CA LYS A 7 -21.83 -22.36 -1.01
C LYS A 7 -20.88 -23.53 -1.17
N THR A 8 -20.97 -24.24 -2.28
CA THR A 8 -20.14 -25.42 -2.54
C THR A 8 -18.67 -25.05 -2.63
N SER A 9 -18.34 -23.96 -3.31
CA SER A 9 -16.96 -23.52 -3.45
C SER A 9 -16.35 -23.11 -2.10
N LEU A 10 -17.08 -22.33 -1.30
CA LEU A 10 -16.65 -21.94 0.04
C LEU A 10 -16.52 -23.16 0.95
N ASN A 11 -17.51 -24.05 1.02
CA ASN A 11 -17.39 -25.26 1.84
C ASN A 11 -16.15 -26.08 1.46
N ARG A 12 -15.87 -26.25 0.16
CA ARG A 12 -14.65 -26.93 -0.30
C ARG A 12 -13.38 -26.23 0.17
N PHE A 13 -13.32 -24.90 0.08
CA PHE A 13 -12.18 -24.14 0.60
C PHE A 13 -12.00 -24.32 2.11
N PHE A 14 -13.09 -24.23 2.87
CA PHE A 14 -13.06 -24.41 4.33
C PHE A 14 -12.66 -25.83 4.75
N GLU A 15 -13.11 -26.86 4.04
CA GLU A 15 -12.61 -28.23 4.25
C GLU A 15 -11.10 -28.32 4.00
N LYS A 16 -10.59 -27.67 2.96
CA LYS A 16 -9.13 -27.60 2.73
C LYS A 16 -8.38 -26.84 3.82
N VAL A 17 -8.98 -25.79 4.39
CA VAL A 17 -8.44 -25.08 5.57
C VAL A 17 -8.39 -26.01 6.78
N ARG A 18 -9.46 -26.76 7.07
CA ARG A 18 -9.49 -27.73 8.17
C ARG A 18 -8.45 -28.82 8.04
N LEU A 19 -8.23 -29.27 6.80
CA LEU A 19 -7.25 -30.30 6.47
C LEU A 19 -5.84 -29.74 6.26
N GLU A 20 -5.62 -28.43 6.46
CA GLU A 20 -4.35 -27.74 6.23
C GLU A 20 -3.73 -28.09 4.86
N SER A 21 -4.56 -28.12 3.83
CA SER A 21 -4.23 -28.64 2.49
C SER A 21 -4.44 -27.63 1.35
N PHE A 22 -4.87 -26.40 1.66
CA PHE A 22 -5.08 -25.35 0.65
C PHE A 22 -3.76 -24.75 0.17
N ASP A 23 -3.73 -24.30 -1.08
CA ASP A 23 -2.56 -23.64 -1.68
C ASP A 23 -2.90 -22.24 -2.23
N GLU A 24 -1.97 -21.68 -3.01
CA GLU A 24 -2.13 -20.42 -3.72
C GLU A 24 -3.39 -20.38 -4.60
N TYR A 25 -3.64 -21.46 -5.34
CA TYR A 25 -4.77 -21.55 -6.27
C TYR A 25 -6.09 -21.58 -5.52
N ASP A 26 -6.16 -22.28 -4.39
CA ASP A 26 -7.35 -22.27 -3.54
C ASP A 26 -7.68 -20.88 -2.99
N VAL A 27 -6.66 -20.12 -2.58
CA VAL A 27 -6.82 -18.72 -2.14
C VAL A 27 -7.22 -17.82 -3.31
N LYS A 28 -6.67 -18.03 -4.50
CA LYS A 28 -7.08 -17.35 -5.73
C LYS A 28 -8.59 -17.53 -5.98
N MET A 29 -9.06 -18.77 -5.93
CA MET A 29 -10.48 -19.09 -6.13
C MET A 29 -11.36 -18.49 -5.03
N LEU A 30 -10.93 -18.54 -3.77
CA LEU A 30 -11.62 -17.87 -2.67
C LEU A 30 -11.80 -16.38 -2.95
N LEU A 31 -10.73 -15.67 -3.33
CA LEU A 31 -10.78 -14.23 -3.57
C LEU A 31 -11.75 -13.87 -4.70
N ILE A 32 -11.77 -14.66 -5.78
CA ILE A 32 -12.72 -14.49 -6.88
C ILE A 32 -14.17 -14.65 -6.37
N ASP A 33 -14.42 -15.70 -5.57
CA ASP A 33 -15.76 -16.03 -5.07
C ASP A 33 -16.30 -14.99 -4.07
N ILE A 34 -15.46 -14.48 -3.18
CA ILE A 34 -15.89 -13.53 -2.13
C ILE A 34 -15.88 -12.08 -2.59
N ARG A 35 -15.34 -11.79 -3.77
CA ARG A 35 -15.05 -10.43 -4.26
C ARG A 35 -16.21 -9.46 -4.12
N GLU A 36 -17.41 -9.88 -4.52
CA GLU A 36 -18.65 -9.08 -4.46
C GLU A 36 -19.08 -8.72 -3.03
N PHE A 37 -18.57 -9.43 -2.03
CA PHE A 37 -18.89 -9.23 -0.60
C PHE A 37 -17.85 -8.37 0.12
N ILE A 38 -16.67 -8.17 -0.47
CA ILE A 38 -15.65 -7.26 0.03
C ILE A 38 -16.17 -5.82 -0.13
N ARG A 39 -15.94 -4.96 0.88
CA ARG A 39 -16.32 -3.55 0.82
C ARG A 39 -15.64 -2.88 -0.38
N GLU A 40 -16.40 -2.04 -1.09
CA GLU A 40 -15.84 -1.21 -2.15
C GLU A 40 -14.70 -0.33 -1.59
N GLN A 41 -13.70 -0.05 -2.44
CA GLN A 41 -12.55 0.81 -2.09
C GLN A 41 -11.65 0.25 -0.98
N THR A 42 -11.57 -1.07 -0.84
CA THR A 42 -10.50 -1.70 -0.03
C THR A 42 -9.42 -2.27 -0.91
N PHE A 43 -8.20 -2.38 -0.37
CA PHE A 43 -7.11 -2.98 -1.11
C PHE A 43 -7.36 -4.46 -1.42
N LEU A 44 -7.96 -5.22 -0.49
CA LEU A 44 -8.32 -6.62 -0.75
C LEU A 44 -9.30 -6.75 -1.92
N ARG A 45 -10.20 -5.76 -2.10
CA ARG A 45 -11.10 -5.73 -3.25
C ARG A 45 -10.33 -5.55 -4.56
N GLU A 46 -9.40 -4.60 -4.61
CA GLU A 46 -8.53 -4.39 -5.78
C GLU A 46 -7.72 -5.65 -6.11
N VAL A 47 -7.13 -6.30 -5.10
CA VAL A 47 -6.41 -7.58 -5.27
C VAL A 47 -7.30 -8.65 -5.88
N ALA A 48 -8.51 -8.84 -5.34
CA ALA A 48 -9.46 -9.81 -5.88
C ALA A 48 -9.91 -9.46 -7.32
N ASP A 49 -10.09 -8.18 -7.62
CA ASP A 49 -10.43 -7.71 -8.98
C ASP A 49 -9.27 -7.90 -9.97
N SER A 50 -8.03 -7.68 -9.54
CA SER A 50 -6.81 -7.93 -10.32
C SER A 50 -6.66 -9.42 -10.65
N ILE A 51 -6.82 -10.28 -9.64
CA ILE A 51 -6.71 -11.72 -9.78
C ILE A 51 -7.77 -12.30 -10.71
N ALA A 52 -9.00 -11.77 -10.63
CA ALA A 52 -10.12 -12.23 -11.46
C ALA A 52 -10.03 -11.79 -12.93
N HIS A 53 -9.27 -10.73 -13.22
CA HIS A 53 -9.18 -10.12 -14.54
C HIS A 53 -7.72 -9.78 -14.90
N PRO A 54 -6.89 -10.79 -15.21
CA PRO A 54 -5.46 -10.62 -15.45
C PRO A 54 -5.13 -9.73 -16.66
N GLU A 55 -6.06 -9.62 -17.62
CA GLU A 55 -5.94 -8.73 -18.79
C GLU A 55 -6.00 -7.23 -18.41
N ARG A 56 -6.40 -6.90 -17.17
CA ARG A 56 -6.46 -5.52 -16.69
C ARG A 56 -5.05 -5.06 -16.33
N ASN A 57 -4.44 -4.28 -17.22
CA ASN A 57 -3.16 -3.58 -16.96
C ASN A 57 -3.23 -2.56 -15.78
N GLN A 58 -4.38 -2.39 -15.12
CA GLN A 58 -4.65 -1.42 -14.06
C GLN A 58 -4.94 -2.08 -12.70
N GLY A 59 -4.53 -3.34 -12.50
CA GLY A 59 -5.06 -4.20 -11.44
C GLY A 59 -4.79 -3.78 -9.99
N ILE A 60 -3.74 -2.99 -9.71
CA ILE A 60 -3.41 -2.54 -8.35
C ILE A 60 -3.22 -1.01 -8.33
N CYS A 61 -4.18 -0.27 -8.90
CA CYS A 61 -4.20 1.20 -8.88
C CYS A 61 -4.88 1.74 -7.60
N HIS A 62 -4.42 1.30 -6.44
CA HIS A 62 -4.93 1.83 -5.17
C HIS A 62 -4.46 3.29 -5.02
N LYS A 63 -5.39 4.21 -4.76
CA LYS A 63 -5.15 5.67 -4.64
C LYS A 63 -3.94 6.05 -3.79
N ALA A 64 -3.66 5.30 -2.74
CA ALA A 64 -2.52 5.54 -1.86
C ALA A 64 -1.17 5.10 -2.47
N ILE A 65 -1.13 4.04 -3.29
CA ILE A 65 0.08 3.65 -4.06
C ILE A 65 0.43 4.76 -5.04
N ASP A 66 -0.56 5.20 -5.83
CA ASP A 66 -0.36 6.30 -6.79
C ASP A 66 0.08 7.59 -6.11
N SER A 67 -0.57 7.96 -5.01
CA SER A 67 -0.21 9.15 -4.21
C SER A 67 1.24 9.08 -3.73
N ARG A 68 1.68 7.92 -3.26
CA ARG A 68 3.06 7.75 -2.80
C ARG A 68 4.05 7.81 -3.95
N TYR A 69 3.81 7.08 -5.04
CA TYR A 69 4.63 7.12 -6.24
C TYR A 69 4.74 8.55 -6.80
N ALA A 70 3.62 9.26 -6.91
CA ALA A 70 3.58 10.64 -7.41
C ALA A 70 4.43 11.58 -6.57
N ARG A 71 4.36 11.50 -5.24
CA ARG A 71 5.20 12.33 -4.35
C ARG A 71 6.68 12.03 -4.51
N MET A 72 7.07 10.75 -4.56
CA MET A 72 8.45 10.34 -4.81
C MET A 72 8.96 10.85 -6.17
N LYS A 73 8.13 10.71 -7.21
CA LYS A 73 8.44 11.16 -8.57
C LYS A 73 8.61 12.67 -8.64
N MET A 74 7.67 13.43 -8.10
CA MET A 74 7.71 14.89 -8.14
C MET A 74 8.87 15.46 -7.31
N ALA A 75 9.16 14.88 -6.14
CA ALA A 75 10.33 15.28 -5.35
C ALA A 75 11.64 15.07 -6.14
N ARG A 76 11.77 13.94 -6.85
CA ARG A 76 12.93 13.67 -7.71
C ARG A 76 13.00 14.64 -8.90
N LEU A 77 11.88 14.95 -9.54
CA LEU A 77 11.82 15.90 -10.66
C LEU A 77 12.20 17.32 -10.20
N GLY A 78 11.64 17.78 -9.07
CA GLY A 78 11.99 19.07 -8.50
C GLY A 78 13.48 19.15 -8.14
N ALA A 79 14.04 18.12 -7.52
CA ALA A 79 15.47 18.07 -7.21
C ALA A 79 16.36 18.14 -8.47
N ARG A 80 15.97 17.45 -9.55
CA ARG A 80 16.67 17.52 -10.85
C ARG A 80 16.60 18.92 -11.45
N GLU A 81 15.43 19.55 -11.45
CA GLU A 81 15.24 20.90 -11.99
C GLU A 81 16.14 21.93 -11.26
N LEU A 82 16.24 21.84 -9.93
CA LEU A 82 17.14 22.70 -9.16
C LEU A 82 18.61 22.46 -9.49
N ALA A 83 19.02 21.20 -9.68
CA ALA A 83 20.38 20.87 -10.06
C ALA A 83 20.73 21.41 -11.46
N GLU A 84 19.83 21.24 -12.44
CA GLU A 84 20.01 21.76 -13.81
C GLU A 84 20.14 23.29 -13.84
N LYS A 85 19.40 23.99 -12.97
CA LYS A 85 19.45 25.45 -12.81
C LYS A 85 20.61 25.95 -11.94
N LYS A 86 21.45 25.05 -11.41
CA LYS A 86 22.51 25.36 -10.42
C LYS A 86 21.99 26.13 -9.21
N GLU A 87 20.74 25.88 -8.82
CA GLU A 87 20.11 26.58 -7.69
C GLU A 87 20.84 26.28 -6.37
N PHE A 88 21.37 25.07 -6.21
CA PHE A 88 22.20 24.70 -5.04
C PHE A 88 23.47 25.54 -4.95
N ASP A 89 24.20 25.71 -6.06
CA ASP A 89 25.43 26.51 -6.09
C ASP A 89 25.13 28.00 -5.87
N ASN A 90 24.08 28.50 -6.52
CA ASN A 90 23.70 29.91 -6.47
C ASN A 90 23.12 30.34 -5.11
N ASN A 91 22.67 29.38 -4.30
CA ASN A 91 22.01 29.62 -3.01
C ASN A 91 22.65 28.81 -1.89
N ALA A 92 23.96 28.54 -1.96
CA ALA A 92 24.67 27.71 -0.97
C ALA A 92 24.60 28.25 0.47
N ASP A 93 24.27 29.54 0.65
CA ASP A 93 24.02 30.19 1.94
C ASP A 93 22.63 29.91 2.53
N LYS A 94 21.71 29.34 1.73
CA LYS A 94 20.33 29.10 2.16
C LYS A 94 20.22 27.82 2.98
N PRO A 95 19.29 27.80 3.96
CA PRO A 95 19.03 26.59 4.74
C PRO A 95 18.36 25.50 3.88
N GLU A 96 18.44 24.25 4.32
CA GLU A 96 17.80 23.09 3.68
C GLU A 96 16.29 23.30 3.41
N SER A 97 15.60 24.00 4.31
CA SER A 97 14.18 24.32 4.16
C SER A 97 13.86 25.12 2.90
N TYR A 98 14.77 26.00 2.46
CA TYR A 98 14.63 26.74 1.20
C TYR A 98 14.60 25.78 0.00
N PHE A 99 15.50 24.81 -0.04
CA PHE A 99 15.56 23.82 -1.13
C PHE A 99 14.39 22.86 -1.08
N SER A 100 13.97 22.42 0.11
CA SER A 100 12.79 21.58 0.29
C SER A 100 11.53 22.29 -0.24
N ASP A 101 11.37 23.57 0.08
CA ASP A 101 10.27 24.39 -0.44
C ASP A 101 10.29 24.48 -1.97
N LYS A 102 11.47 24.70 -2.55
CA LYS A 102 11.65 24.77 -4.01
C LYS A 102 11.36 23.45 -4.71
N ILE A 103 11.79 22.32 -4.14
CA ILE A 103 11.51 20.98 -4.68
C ILE A 103 10.01 20.70 -4.71
N LEU A 104 9.25 21.23 -3.73
CA LEU A 104 7.82 20.97 -3.56
C LEU A 104 6.90 22.03 -4.21
N ASP A 105 7.47 23.00 -4.94
CA ASP A 105 6.73 24.12 -5.55
C ASP A 105 6.05 23.76 -6.89
N TYR A 106 5.95 22.46 -7.21
CA TYR A 106 5.32 21.97 -8.44
C TYR A 106 3.78 22.08 -8.43
N ILE A 107 3.15 22.45 -7.32
CA ILE A 107 1.70 22.70 -7.21
C ILE A 107 1.43 24.08 -6.63
N ASN A 108 0.81 24.93 -7.44
CA ASN A 108 0.32 26.24 -7.01
C ASN A 108 -0.87 26.10 -6.05
N PRO A 109 -0.73 26.45 -4.75
CA PRO A 109 -1.79 26.28 -3.77
C PRO A 109 -3.03 27.15 -4.06
N ARG A 110 -2.95 28.17 -4.92
CA ARG A 110 -4.12 28.99 -5.29
C ARG A 110 -5.03 28.31 -6.29
N LYS A 111 -4.49 27.41 -7.12
CA LYS A 111 -5.23 26.76 -8.21
C LYS A 111 -4.61 25.40 -8.51
N ILE A 112 -5.32 24.34 -8.15
CA ILE A 112 -4.86 22.95 -8.28
C ILE A 112 -5.84 22.21 -9.19
N ASN A 113 -5.38 21.56 -10.26
CA ASN A 113 -6.27 20.75 -11.07
C ASN A 113 -6.84 19.57 -10.25
N LYS A 114 -7.99 19.02 -10.65
CA LYS A 114 -8.67 17.96 -9.88
C LYS A 114 -7.76 16.74 -9.64
N THR A 115 -7.03 16.30 -10.66
CA THR A 115 -6.19 15.10 -10.58
C THR A 115 -5.09 15.29 -9.53
N ASP A 116 -4.37 16.40 -9.58
CA ASP A 116 -3.32 16.73 -8.61
C ASP A 116 -3.88 16.95 -7.21
N PHE A 117 -5.06 17.56 -7.10
CA PHE A 117 -5.71 17.73 -5.80
C PHE A 117 -6.06 16.38 -5.18
N ASP A 118 -6.63 15.47 -5.96
CA ASP A 118 -6.98 14.14 -5.49
C ASP A 118 -5.70 13.37 -5.11
N LEU A 119 -4.66 13.41 -5.96
CA LEU A 119 -3.41 12.66 -5.81
C LEU A 119 -2.54 13.16 -4.66
N PHE A 120 -2.25 14.46 -4.60
CA PHE A 120 -1.27 15.04 -3.68
C PHE A 120 -1.87 15.63 -2.40
N VAL A 121 -3.19 15.85 -2.37
CA VAL A 121 -3.85 16.43 -1.20
C VAL A 121 -4.75 15.39 -0.55
N ARG A 122 -5.78 14.90 -1.25
CA ARG A 122 -6.77 14.01 -0.65
C ARG A 122 -6.17 12.65 -0.29
N ASN A 123 -5.51 11.98 -1.24
CA ASN A 123 -4.96 10.65 -1.01
C ASN A 123 -3.78 10.67 -0.02
N SER A 124 -2.98 11.75 -0.02
CA SER A 124 -1.89 11.94 0.94
C SER A 124 -2.37 12.10 2.38
N LEU A 125 -3.54 12.72 2.61
CA LEU A 125 -4.14 12.82 3.95
C LEU A 125 -4.48 11.45 4.56
N GLU A 126 -4.90 10.51 3.73
CA GLU A 126 -5.26 9.15 4.16
C GLU A 126 -4.01 8.31 4.44
N ASP A 127 -2.94 8.49 3.65
CA ASP A 127 -1.68 7.74 3.74
C ASP A 127 -0.79 8.18 4.92
N ILE A 128 -0.83 9.45 5.32
CA ILE A 128 0.03 9.97 6.40
C ILE A 128 -0.57 9.67 7.78
N ASP A 129 0.26 9.14 8.68
CA ASP A 129 -0.11 8.84 10.06
C ASP A 129 -0.61 10.08 10.83
N GLU A 130 -1.71 9.92 11.56
CA GLU A 130 -2.32 11.03 12.33
C GLU A 130 -1.36 11.61 13.38
N SER A 131 -0.47 10.78 13.93
CA SER A 131 0.54 11.21 14.90
C SER A 131 1.46 12.30 14.33
N LEU A 132 1.75 12.31 13.03
CA LEU A 132 2.57 13.34 12.40
C LEU A 132 1.81 14.66 12.29
N PHE A 133 0.52 14.64 11.96
CA PHE A 133 -0.31 15.85 11.97
C PHE A 133 -0.41 16.46 13.38
N ILE A 134 -0.61 15.62 14.39
CA ILE A 134 -0.63 16.07 15.80
C ILE A 134 0.75 16.61 16.20
N LYS A 135 1.85 15.95 15.82
CA LYS A 135 3.21 16.38 16.14
C LYS A 135 3.49 17.79 15.61
N TYR A 136 3.29 18.00 14.31
CA TYR A 136 3.70 19.23 13.60
C TYR A 136 2.67 20.36 13.65
N TYR A 137 1.38 20.05 13.63
CA TYR A 137 0.32 21.06 13.52
C TYR A 137 -0.60 21.14 14.73
N LYS A 138 -0.51 20.18 15.66
CA LYS A 138 -1.46 20.05 16.80
C LYS A 138 -2.92 19.90 16.33
N LEU A 139 -3.12 19.35 15.13
CA LEU A 139 -4.41 19.09 14.52
C LEU A 139 -4.57 17.60 14.21
N LYS A 140 -5.79 17.09 14.36
CA LYS A 140 -6.18 15.74 13.90
C LYS A 140 -6.39 15.73 12.39
N ARG A 141 -6.34 14.55 11.77
CA ARG A 141 -6.53 14.40 10.32
C ARG A 141 -7.85 15.01 9.85
N LYS A 142 -8.94 14.80 10.61
CA LYS A 142 -10.27 15.34 10.31
C LYS A 142 -10.31 16.87 10.31
N GLU A 143 -9.55 17.52 11.19
CA GLU A 143 -9.49 18.99 11.28
C GLU A 143 -8.76 19.57 10.07
N ILE A 144 -7.65 18.94 9.66
CA ILE A 144 -6.92 19.31 8.44
C ILE A 144 -7.79 19.09 7.20
N GLN A 145 -8.48 17.95 7.11
CA GLN A 145 -9.40 17.67 6.01
C GLN A 145 -10.48 18.75 5.90
N ASN A 146 -11.06 19.17 7.04
CA ASN A 146 -12.05 20.23 7.08
C ASN A 146 -11.46 21.58 6.66
N LEU A 147 -10.25 21.92 7.13
CA LEU A 147 -9.55 23.13 6.74
C LEU A 147 -9.37 23.19 5.22
N ILE A 148 -8.88 22.11 4.61
CA ILE A 148 -8.67 22.02 3.16
C ILE A 148 -10.00 22.11 2.41
N ASN A 149 -11.00 21.32 2.80
CA ASN A 149 -12.32 21.34 2.14
C ASN A 149 -13.00 22.71 2.23
N ASN A 150 -12.83 23.42 3.34
CA ASN A 150 -13.37 24.75 3.52
C ASN A 150 -12.57 25.83 2.78
N SER A 151 -11.31 25.58 2.44
CA SER A 151 -10.43 26.52 1.77
C SER A 151 -10.59 26.55 0.25
N TYR A 152 -11.03 25.45 -0.36
CA TYR A 152 -11.16 25.33 -1.82
C TYR A 152 -12.61 25.31 -2.29
N GLN A 153 -12.83 25.77 -3.52
CA GLN A 153 -14.06 25.58 -4.28
C GLN A 153 -13.73 24.89 -5.60
N LYS A 154 -14.55 23.92 -6.02
CA LYS A 154 -14.36 23.22 -7.29
C LYS A 154 -15.09 23.96 -8.40
N LYS A 155 -14.36 24.40 -9.43
CA LYS A 155 -14.89 25.04 -10.64
C LYS A 155 -14.20 24.46 -11.88
N ASN A 156 -14.98 23.98 -12.85
CA ASN A 156 -14.48 23.51 -14.15
C ASN A 156 -13.30 22.51 -14.06
N GLY A 157 -13.38 21.54 -13.15
CA GLY A 157 -12.32 20.52 -12.98
C GLY A 157 -11.07 21.01 -12.23
N VAL A 158 -11.13 22.20 -11.62
CA VAL A 158 -10.04 22.80 -10.86
C VAL A 158 -10.52 23.16 -9.46
N TYR A 159 -9.66 23.00 -8.45
CA TYR A 159 -9.84 23.49 -7.09
C TYR A 159 -9.17 24.86 -6.96
N GLU A 160 -9.98 25.88 -6.79
CA GLU A 160 -9.54 27.27 -6.61
C GLU A 160 -9.62 27.64 -5.13
N LEU A 161 -8.59 28.30 -4.62
CA LEU A 161 -8.59 28.82 -3.27
C LEU A 161 -9.65 29.92 -3.13
N LYS A 162 -10.48 29.86 -2.08
CA LYS A 162 -11.48 30.89 -1.81
C LYS A 162 -10.79 32.20 -1.42
N ALA A 163 -11.33 33.32 -1.91
CA ALA A 163 -10.80 34.66 -1.63
C ALA A 163 -10.76 35.01 -0.13
N SER A 164 -11.57 34.34 0.70
CA SER A 164 -11.57 34.48 2.17
C SER A 164 -10.34 33.87 2.88
N ILE A 165 -9.51 33.11 2.17
CA ILE A 165 -8.30 32.49 2.71
C ILE A 165 -7.09 33.37 2.40
N THR A 166 -6.69 34.18 3.37
CA THR A 166 -5.57 35.14 3.25
C THR A 166 -4.70 35.15 4.51
N GLY A 167 -3.54 35.83 4.42
CA GLY A 167 -2.62 36.03 5.55
C GLY A 167 -2.20 34.72 6.22
N ARG A 168 -2.30 34.66 7.56
CA ARG A 168 -1.91 33.49 8.35
C ARG A 168 -2.68 32.22 8.00
N LYS A 169 -3.94 32.32 7.59
CA LYS A 169 -4.72 31.15 7.18
C LYS A 169 -4.19 30.53 5.89
N PHE A 170 -3.76 31.38 4.95
CA PHE A 170 -3.13 30.92 3.72
C PHE A 170 -1.77 30.28 4.00
N GLN A 171 -0.94 30.89 4.83
CA GLN A 171 0.37 30.34 5.23
C GLN A 171 0.23 28.95 5.87
N LEU A 172 -0.67 28.80 6.84
CA LEU A 172 -0.93 27.49 7.46
C LEU A 172 -1.40 26.44 6.43
N LEU A 173 -2.28 26.82 5.51
CA LEU A 173 -2.75 25.92 4.46
C LEU A 173 -1.61 25.52 3.52
N GLU A 174 -0.79 26.48 3.10
CA GLU A 174 0.36 26.25 2.23
C GLU A 174 1.38 25.30 2.89
N ASP A 175 1.68 25.52 4.17
CA ASP A 175 2.58 24.66 4.94
C ASP A 175 2.04 23.23 5.07
N ILE A 176 0.73 23.09 5.32
CA ILE A 176 0.07 21.77 5.34
C ILE A 176 0.18 21.09 3.97
N LEU A 177 -0.08 21.81 2.88
CA LEU A 177 0.00 21.23 1.53
C LEU A 177 1.43 20.82 1.18
N LYS A 178 2.43 21.61 1.55
CA LYS A 178 3.85 21.24 1.44
C LYS A 178 4.14 19.96 2.22
N PHE A 179 3.67 19.86 3.46
CA PHE A 179 3.84 18.65 4.26
C PHE A 179 3.17 17.42 3.65
N LEU A 180 1.94 17.54 3.14
CA LEU A 180 1.25 16.43 2.47
C LEU A 180 2.04 15.92 1.25
N ARG A 181 2.60 16.85 0.46
CA ARG A 181 3.39 16.59 -0.74
C ARG A 181 4.79 16.05 -0.46
N GLY A 182 5.44 16.54 0.60
CA GLY A 182 6.82 16.19 0.94
C GLY A 182 6.97 14.96 1.83
N THR A 183 5.91 14.55 2.55
CA THR A 183 6.01 13.41 3.45
C THR A 183 5.95 12.09 2.67
N ILE A 184 7.02 11.31 2.68
CA ILE A 184 7.03 9.94 2.14
C ILE A 184 7.13 8.97 3.32
N THR A 185 6.15 8.08 3.46
CA THR A 185 6.08 7.12 4.56
C THR A 185 6.81 5.83 4.19
N PRO A 186 7.70 5.30 5.06
CA PRO A 186 8.42 4.06 4.79
C PRO A 186 7.57 2.82 5.07
N LYS A 187 6.41 2.96 5.72
CA LYS A 187 5.48 1.86 6.04
C LYS A 187 4.75 1.38 4.78
N GLY A 188 4.27 0.15 4.76
CA GLY A 188 3.41 -0.33 3.67
C GLY A 188 2.17 0.54 3.48
N VAL A 189 1.67 0.62 2.26
CA VAL A 189 0.36 1.25 1.97
C VAL A 189 -0.77 0.51 2.70
N VAL A 190 -0.60 -0.80 2.91
CA VAL A 190 -1.53 -1.70 3.58
C VAL A 190 -0.78 -2.57 4.57
N THR A 191 -1.42 -2.91 5.68
CA THR A 191 -0.89 -3.85 6.67
C THR A 191 -1.56 -5.21 6.53
N SER A 192 -0.90 -6.29 6.98
CA SER A 192 -1.53 -7.62 7.11
C SER A 192 -2.85 -7.53 7.88
N ASP A 193 -2.90 -6.79 9.00
CA ASP A 193 -4.13 -6.58 9.78
C ASP A 193 -5.29 -5.98 8.98
N ALA A 194 -5.03 -5.03 8.09
CA ALA A 194 -6.05 -4.47 7.23
C ALA A 194 -6.62 -5.56 6.29
N LEU A 195 -5.76 -6.42 5.72
CA LEU A 195 -6.18 -7.57 4.92
C LEU A 195 -6.98 -8.59 5.74
N ARG A 196 -6.50 -8.92 6.95
CA ARG A 196 -7.19 -9.83 7.89
C ARG A 196 -8.61 -9.33 8.14
N ASN A 197 -8.75 -8.04 8.45
CA ASN A 197 -10.03 -7.41 8.75
C ASN A 197 -10.97 -7.37 7.54
N ASP A 198 -10.46 -7.01 6.36
CA ASP A 198 -11.26 -7.00 5.13
C ASP A 198 -11.77 -8.40 4.78
N LEU A 199 -10.92 -9.43 4.89
CA LEU A 199 -11.31 -10.82 4.65
C LEU A 199 -12.37 -11.30 5.65
N LYS A 200 -12.15 -11.05 6.95
CA LYS A 200 -13.14 -11.37 8.00
C LYS A 200 -14.47 -10.67 7.76
N ASN A 201 -14.44 -9.41 7.36
CA ASN A 201 -15.65 -8.65 7.08
C ASN A 201 -16.42 -9.20 5.88
N ALA A 202 -15.71 -9.59 4.80
CA ALA A 202 -16.32 -10.23 3.64
C ALA A 202 -16.99 -11.57 4.01
N LEU A 203 -16.29 -12.43 4.75
CA LEU A 203 -16.81 -13.72 5.22
C LEU A 203 -18.01 -13.56 6.17
N ASN A 204 -17.97 -12.59 7.09
CA ASN A 204 -19.08 -12.27 7.97
C ASN A 204 -20.33 -11.81 7.19
N ARG A 205 -20.15 -11.02 6.13
CA ARG A 205 -21.27 -10.60 5.27
C ARG A 205 -21.88 -11.79 4.55
N ILE A 206 -21.05 -12.70 4.04
CA ILE A 206 -21.49 -13.95 3.42
C ILE A 206 -22.31 -14.78 4.41
N ASN A 207 -21.82 -14.99 5.64
CA ASN A 207 -22.54 -15.69 6.71
C ASN A 207 -23.94 -15.10 6.96
N LYS A 208 -24.04 -13.77 7.07
CA LYS A 208 -25.31 -13.08 7.31
C LYS A 208 -26.29 -13.20 6.15
N LEU A 209 -25.82 -13.05 4.91
CA LEU A 209 -26.69 -12.98 3.73
C LEU A 209 -27.24 -14.33 3.28
N SER A 210 -26.52 -15.41 3.57
CA SER A 210 -26.81 -16.72 2.99
C SER A 210 -27.11 -17.80 4.03
N GLY A 211 -27.18 -17.42 5.32
CA GLY A 211 -27.36 -18.37 6.42
C GLY A 211 -26.22 -19.37 6.53
N PHE A 212 -25.01 -19.01 6.06
CA PHE A 212 -23.85 -19.87 6.23
C PHE A 212 -23.40 -19.86 7.69
N ASN A 213 -23.03 -21.04 8.19
CA ASN A 213 -22.35 -21.18 9.46
C ASN A 213 -20.85 -21.44 9.23
N LEU A 214 -20.19 -20.53 8.49
CA LEU A 214 -18.75 -20.62 8.29
C LEU A 214 -18.05 -20.31 9.62
N SER A 215 -17.20 -21.24 10.07
CA SER A 215 -16.39 -21.02 11.27
C SER A 215 -15.22 -20.09 10.95
N ILE A 216 -15.43 -18.79 11.15
CA ILE A 216 -14.38 -17.77 10.95
C ILE A 216 -13.15 -18.07 11.81
N LYS A 217 -13.35 -18.68 12.99
CA LYS A 217 -12.27 -19.12 13.88
C LYS A 217 -11.32 -20.12 13.23
N GLU A 218 -11.80 -20.97 12.30
CA GLU A 218 -10.94 -21.90 11.58
C GLU A 218 -10.04 -21.17 10.57
N ILE A 219 -10.61 -20.20 9.85
CA ILE A 219 -9.85 -19.34 8.94
C ILE A 219 -8.83 -18.49 9.70
N GLU A 220 -9.17 -18.00 10.90
CA GLU A 220 -8.24 -17.22 11.72
C GLU A 220 -6.96 -17.97 12.05
N LYS A 221 -7.03 -19.28 12.29
CA LYS A 221 -5.85 -20.13 12.53
C LYS A 221 -4.94 -20.25 11.32
N SER A 222 -5.50 -20.13 10.12
CA SER A 222 -4.78 -20.24 8.83
C SER A 222 -4.54 -18.89 8.16
N MET A 223 -4.80 -17.78 8.85
CA MET A 223 -4.84 -16.44 8.24
C MET A 223 -3.48 -16.02 7.66
N GLU A 224 -2.38 -16.37 8.33
CA GLU A 224 -1.03 -16.06 7.84
C GLU A 224 -0.72 -16.80 6.54
N CYS A 225 -1.04 -18.10 6.49
CA CYS A 225 -0.92 -18.90 5.28
C CYS A 225 -1.76 -18.29 4.13
N ILE A 226 -2.98 -17.82 4.41
CA ILE A 226 -3.81 -17.15 3.41
C ILE A 226 -3.14 -15.86 2.92
N ILE A 227 -2.62 -15.02 3.82
CA ILE A 227 -1.91 -13.80 3.43
C ILE A 227 -0.67 -14.12 2.61
N VAL A 228 0.12 -15.12 2.99
CA VAL A 228 1.30 -15.55 2.20
C VAL A 228 0.89 -15.97 0.79
N CYS A 229 -0.20 -16.73 0.62
CA CYS A 229 -0.75 -17.02 -0.70
C CYS A 229 -1.16 -15.75 -1.46
N ILE A 230 -1.74 -14.75 -0.79
CA ILE A 230 -2.05 -13.44 -1.41
C ILE A 230 -0.77 -12.74 -1.87
N LEU A 231 0.27 -12.70 -1.04
CA LEU A 231 1.55 -12.10 -1.39
C LEU A 231 2.20 -12.80 -2.59
N ALA A 232 2.14 -14.13 -2.64
CA ALA A 232 2.63 -14.94 -3.75
C ALA A 232 1.83 -14.68 -5.04
N LEU A 233 0.50 -14.63 -4.97
CA LEU A 233 -0.36 -14.27 -6.11
C LEU A 233 -0.06 -12.89 -6.70
N LEU A 234 0.39 -11.96 -5.85
CA LEU A 234 0.75 -10.61 -6.25
C LEU A 234 2.23 -10.46 -6.62
N HIS A 235 3.06 -11.47 -6.34
CA HIS A 235 4.44 -11.50 -6.79
C HIS A 235 4.46 -11.45 -8.33
N ASP A 236 5.36 -10.66 -8.89
CA ASP A 236 5.53 -10.47 -10.34
C ASP A 236 4.33 -9.87 -11.09
N CYS A 237 3.25 -9.51 -10.39
CA CYS A 237 2.15 -8.78 -10.98
C CYS A 237 2.62 -7.42 -11.50
N LYS A 238 2.22 -7.10 -12.73
CA LYS A 238 2.45 -5.80 -13.37
C LYS A 238 1.22 -4.91 -13.25
N PHE A 239 1.43 -3.62 -13.06
CA PHE A 239 0.37 -2.62 -13.04
C PHE A 239 0.89 -1.27 -13.54
N LEU A 240 -0.03 -0.44 -13.98
CA LEU A 240 0.24 0.93 -14.40
C LEU A 240 0.03 1.91 -13.24
N MET A 241 1.00 2.78 -13.05
CA MET A 241 0.86 3.95 -12.16
C MET A 241 -0.03 5.02 -12.79
N TYR A 242 -0.42 6.03 -12.00
CA TYR A 242 -1.29 7.13 -12.44
C TYR A 242 -0.87 7.83 -13.75
N ASP A 243 0.41 7.79 -14.10
CA ASP A 243 0.99 8.41 -15.30
C ASP A 243 1.33 7.42 -16.42
N GLY A 244 0.88 6.16 -16.29
CA GLY A 244 1.13 5.11 -17.27
C GLY A 244 2.49 4.41 -17.13
N THR A 245 3.29 4.75 -16.12
CA THR A 245 4.53 4.01 -15.85
C THR A 245 4.22 2.55 -15.48
N GLU A 246 4.77 1.59 -16.22
CA GLU A 246 4.70 0.18 -15.85
C GLU A 246 5.51 -0.07 -14.57
N SER A 247 4.93 -0.85 -13.68
CA SER A 247 5.53 -1.19 -12.41
C SER A 247 5.24 -2.64 -12.07
N LYS A 248 6.10 -3.22 -11.24
CA LYS A 248 6.11 -4.65 -10.93
C LYS A 248 6.13 -4.86 -9.42
N ALA A 249 5.21 -5.65 -8.90
CA ALA A 249 5.25 -6.07 -7.51
C ALA A 249 6.26 -7.22 -7.33
N PHE A 250 6.91 -7.27 -6.17
CA PHE A 250 7.81 -8.34 -5.81
C PHE A 250 7.79 -8.59 -4.32
N LEU A 251 7.96 -9.84 -3.93
CA LEU A 251 8.08 -10.23 -2.53
C LEU A 251 9.51 -9.96 -2.06
N SER A 252 9.62 -9.40 -0.86
CA SER A 252 10.86 -9.04 -0.19
C SER A 252 10.78 -9.45 1.27
N ILE A 253 11.92 -9.44 1.94
CA ILE A 253 12.00 -9.46 3.41
C ILE A 253 12.40 -8.07 3.92
N HIS A 254 11.91 -7.70 5.10
CA HIS A 254 12.27 -6.46 5.77
C HIS A 254 12.39 -6.72 7.28
N GLY A 255 13.54 -6.36 7.86
CA GLY A 255 13.74 -6.40 9.31
C GLY A 255 13.23 -5.09 9.92
N GLU A 256 12.62 -5.15 11.09
CA GLU A 256 12.37 -3.94 11.86
C GLU A 256 13.72 -3.36 12.31
N VAL A 257 14.01 -2.12 11.90
CA VAL A 257 15.16 -1.39 12.44
C VAL A 257 14.77 -0.94 13.85
N VAL A 258 15.10 -1.76 14.85
CA VAL A 258 14.86 -1.46 16.27
C VAL A 258 15.95 -0.53 16.79
N ASP A 259 15.92 0.73 16.33
CA ASP A 259 16.82 1.82 16.73
C ASP A 259 18.32 1.53 16.46
N GLU A 260 19.07 2.50 15.93
CA GLU A 260 20.51 2.30 15.61
C GLU A 260 21.39 1.98 16.84
N THR A 261 20.81 2.06 18.04
CA THR A 261 21.50 1.90 19.33
C THR A 261 21.32 0.53 19.99
N THR A 262 20.45 -0.34 19.46
CA THR A 262 20.04 -1.56 20.17
C THR A 262 20.03 -2.80 19.29
N VAL A 263 21.17 -3.51 19.31
CA VAL A 263 21.36 -4.91 18.88
C VAL A 263 21.31 -5.13 17.36
N PRO A 264 22.28 -5.85 16.77
CA PRO A 264 22.18 -6.26 15.37
C PRO A 264 20.91 -7.11 15.16
N ILE A 265 20.13 -6.76 14.13
CA ILE A 265 18.93 -7.49 13.72
C ILE A 265 19.33 -8.96 13.54
N THR A 266 18.72 -9.87 14.31
CA THR A 266 19.00 -11.29 14.13
C THR A 266 18.26 -11.79 12.89
N PHE A 267 18.83 -12.79 12.20
CA PHE A 267 18.28 -13.38 10.97
C PHE A 267 16.80 -13.81 11.08
N GLY A 268 16.32 -14.04 12.30
CA GLY A 268 14.95 -14.43 12.59
C GLY A 268 13.94 -13.28 12.58
N ASP A 269 14.35 -12.01 12.58
CA ASP A 269 13.44 -10.87 12.81
C ASP A 269 12.91 -10.20 11.53
N TYR A 270 12.99 -10.92 10.41
CA TYR A 270 12.58 -10.42 9.10
C TYR A 270 11.14 -10.83 8.80
N ASN A 271 10.33 -9.84 8.43
CA ASN A 271 8.96 -10.05 8.00
C ASN A 271 8.84 -10.06 6.47
N LEU A 272 7.87 -10.81 5.96
CA LEU A 272 7.51 -10.79 4.55
C LEU A 272 6.85 -9.44 4.19
N VAL A 273 7.27 -8.84 3.08
CA VAL A 273 6.76 -7.56 2.60
C VAL A 273 6.56 -7.63 1.09
N LEU A 274 5.40 -7.19 0.61
CA LEU A 274 5.21 -6.96 -0.82
C LEU A 274 5.66 -5.55 -1.16
N MET A 275 6.63 -5.47 -2.06
CA MET A 275 7.23 -4.24 -2.56
C MET A 275 6.75 -3.98 -3.99
N ILE A 276 6.94 -2.74 -4.43
CA ILE A 276 6.72 -2.29 -5.79
C ILE A 276 8.01 -1.75 -6.36
N ASN A 277 8.28 -2.02 -7.63
CA ASN A 277 9.32 -1.37 -8.40
C ASN A 277 8.65 -0.56 -9.53
N ALA A 278 8.82 0.75 -9.51
CA ALA A 278 8.24 1.66 -10.48
C ALA A 278 9.25 2.74 -10.88
N ASP A 279 9.62 2.79 -12.16
CA ASP A 279 10.74 3.60 -12.65
C ASP A 279 12.04 3.27 -11.88
N ASN A 280 12.46 4.13 -10.95
CA ASN A 280 13.64 3.90 -10.09
C ASN A 280 13.27 3.91 -8.61
N PHE A 281 11.98 3.76 -8.29
CA PHE A 281 11.49 3.78 -6.92
C PHE A 281 11.10 2.39 -6.47
N LYS A 282 11.60 2.02 -5.29
CA LYS A 282 11.17 0.83 -4.56
C LYS A 282 10.49 1.26 -3.26
N PHE A 283 9.29 0.78 -3.01
CA PHE A 283 8.58 1.07 -1.75
C PHE A 283 7.63 -0.06 -1.36
N PRO A 284 7.30 -0.21 -0.07
CA PRO A 284 6.39 -1.26 0.37
C PRO A 284 4.94 -0.92 0.07
N ILE A 285 4.20 -1.90 -0.44
CA ILE A 285 2.75 -1.81 -0.63
C ILE A 285 2.00 -2.62 0.43
N ILE A 286 2.51 -3.79 0.83
CA ILE A 286 1.95 -4.58 1.93
C ILE A 286 3.05 -4.89 2.93
N THR A 287 2.95 -4.36 4.13
CA THR A 287 3.81 -4.78 5.26
C THR A 287 3.08 -5.80 6.11
N THR A 288 3.79 -6.84 6.53
CA THR A 288 3.21 -7.88 7.38
C THR A 288 3.98 -8.06 8.67
N ASP A 289 3.31 -8.69 9.62
CA ASP A 289 3.85 -9.27 10.86
C ASP A 289 4.27 -10.74 10.67
N ILE A 290 4.30 -11.22 9.42
CA ILE A 290 4.53 -12.64 9.11
C ILE A 290 6.03 -12.88 8.98
N ASN A 291 6.55 -13.62 9.96
CA ASN A 291 7.95 -13.99 10.00
C ASN A 291 8.34 -14.88 8.81
N GLN A 292 9.40 -14.50 8.10
CA GLN A 292 9.86 -15.22 6.91
C GLN A 292 10.26 -16.68 7.22
N SER A 293 10.82 -16.94 8.40
CA SER A 293 11.36 -18.26 8.76
C SER A 293 10.28 -19.34 8.89
N ALA A 294 9.02 -18.94 9.11
CA ALA A 294 7.90 -19.86 9.09
C ALA A 294 7.62 -20.41 7.68
N PHE A 295 7.96 -19.66 6.63
CA PHE A 295 7.56 -19.94 5.25
C PHE A 295 8.74 -20.22 4.32
N ILE A 296 9.99 -19.89 4.65
CA ILE A 296 11.15 -20.11 3.77
C ILE A 296 12.20 -20.96 4.49
N ASP A 297 12.52 -22.14 3.92
CA ASP A 297 13.37 -23.14 4.60
C ASP A 297 14.89 -22.95 4.38
N ASN A 298 15.33 -22.02 3.53
CA ASN A 298 16.75 -21.78 3.25
C ASN A 298 17.00 -20.34 2.77
N LEU A 299 16.75 -19.34 3.62
CA LEU A 299 17.01 -17.95 3.22
C LEU A 299 18.51 -17.75 2.96
N VAL A 300 18.86 -17.08 1.85
CA VAL A 300 20.19 -16.50 1.65
C VAL A 300 20.38 -15.39 2.69
N GLU A 301 21.63 -15.07 3.07
CA GLU A 301 21.95 -14.02 4.04
C GLU A 301 21.09 -12.76 3.85
N PRO A 302 20.32 -12.31 4.87
CA PRO A 302 19.18 -11.42 4.68
C PRO A 302 19.61 -10.03 4.22
N ASP A 303 20.84 -9.65 4.56
CA ASP A 303 21.47 -8.39 4.16
C ASP A 303 21.63 -8.28 2.63
N THR A 304 21.74 -9.41 1.93
CA THR A 304 21.76 -9.44 0.46
C THR A 304 20.38 -9.29 -0.18
N LEU A 305 19.32 -9.63 0.57
CA LEU A 305 17.94 -9.67 0.10
C LEU A 305 17.07 -8.51 0.62
N HIS A 306 17.62 -7.66 1.50
CA HIS A 306 16.90 -6.52 2.03
C HIS A 306 16.46 -5.58 0.90
N LEU A 307 15.13 -5.41 0.73
CA LEU A 307 14.51 -4.62 -0.34
C LEU A 307 14.85 -5.12 -1.76
N GLN A 308 15.23 -6.39 -1.88
CA GLN A 308 15.43 -7.07 -3.15
C GLN A 308 14.35 -8.15 -3.38
N PRO A 309 14.03 -8.45 -4.65
CA PRO A 309 13.18 -9.58 -4.98
C PRO A 309 13.76 -10.88 -4.43
N ILE A 310 12.95 -11.63 -3.69
CA ILE A 310 13.30 -12.99 -3.31
C ILE A 310 12.94 -13.96 -4.44
N PRO A 311 13.72 -15.04 -4.64
CA PRO A 311 13.48 -16.02 -5.72
C PRO A 311 12.30 -16.97 -5.45
N TRP A 312 11.75 -16.99 -4.23
CA TRP A 312 10.63 -17.84 -3.86
C TRP A 312 9.29 -17.17 -4.16
N ILE A 313 8.62 -17.64 -5.21
CA ILE A 313 7.46 -16.93 -5.78
C ILE A 313 6.18 -17.76 -5.80
N GLN A 314 6.27 -19.05 -5.49
CA GLN A 314 5.11 -19.94 -5.40
C GLN A 314 4.96 -20.50 -3.99
N THR A 315 3.73 -20.82 -3.60
CA THR A 315 3.49 -21.58 -2.36
C THR A 315 3.30 -23.07 -2.63
N ARG A 316 3.84 -23.91 -1.75
CA ARG A 316 3.63 -25.36 -1.74
C ARG A 316 3.51 -25.83 -0.30
N ARG A 317 2.68 -26.84 -0.06
CA ARG A 317 2.67 -27.52 1.24
C ARG A 317 3.65 -28.67 1.29
N ASP A 318 4.50 -28.68 2.31
CA ASP A 318 5.18 -29.89 2.75
C ASP A 318 4.42 -30.45 3.96
N LYS A 319 3.69 -31.53 3.72
CA LYS A 319 2.70 -32.11 4.65
C LYS A 319 1.64 -31.06 5.01
N THR A 320 1.77 -30.44 6.18
CA THR A 320 0.85 -29.42 6.71
C THR A 320 1.46 -28.01 6.70
N ASN A 321 2.75 -27.87 6.44
CA ASN A 321 3.42 -26.57 6.47
C ASN A 321 3.39 -25.91 5.09
N LEU A 322 2.79 -24.72 4.99
CA LEU A 322 2.88 -23.92 3.78
C LEU A 322 4.28 -23.29 3.69
N LYS A 323 4.95 -23.48 2.56
CA LYS A 323 6.28 -22.94 2.28
C LYS A 323 6.27 -22.16 0.97
N LEU A 324 7.05 -21.09 0.93
CA LEU A 324 7.43 -20.41 -0.30
C LEU A 324 8.58 -21.20 -0.93
N ILE A 325 8.42 -21.55 -2.21
CA ILE A 325 9.39 -22.34 -2.96
C ILE A 325 9.90 -21.55 -4.18
N GLU A 326 11.14 -21.83 -4.55
CA GLU A 326 11.76 -21.27 -5.73
C GLU A 326 11.15 -21.94 -6.97
N LEU A 327 10.90 -21.15 -8.00
CA LEU A 327 10.52 -21.69 -9.29
C LEU A 327 11.76 -22.38 -9.86
N SER A 328 11.80 -23.71 -9.78
CA SER A 328 12.84 -24.48 -10.47
C SER A 328 12.76 -24.16 -11.96
N ALA A 329 13.80 -23.50 -12.47
CA ALA A 329 13.94 -23.12 -13.88
C ALA A 329 13.83 -24.32 -14.83
#